data_AF-A0A7J3TYT0-F1
#
_entry.id   AF-A0A7J3TYT0-F1
#
_cell.length_a   1.000
_cell.length_b   1.000
_cell.length_c   1.000
_cell.angle_alpha   90.00
_cell.angle_beta   90.00
_cell.angle_gamma   90.00
#
_symmetry.space_group_name_H-M   'P 1'
#
loop_
_entity.id
_entity.type
_entity.pdbx_description
1 polymer ?
#
loop_
_entity_poly.entity_id
_entity_poly.type
_entity_poly.pdbx_seq_one_letter_code
_entity_poly.pdbx_strand_id
1 'polypeptide(L)'
;MSIEEVSRTVKEMKALVENLQCRVEALEKAVKASNISLKVEVPKVVLEKKPLEIRISEDELLGRIILLMKEGFFNDWKTASDVANELIRRCWHPKDLKHIRPSLEQLVILGVLERSKVKRRKGGGFKWVYRKSGNLNLIE
;
A
#
# COMPACT_ATOMS: atom_id res chain seq x y z
N MET A 1 -4.59 14.57 -12.80
CA MET A 1 -5.58 13.94 -13.70
C MET A 1 -6.84 13.69 -12.92
N SER A 2 -7.97 14.20 -13.39
CA SER A 2 -9.28 13.91 -12.80
C SER A 2 -9.65 12.45 -13.08
N ILE A 3 -10.51 11.86 -12.23
CA ILE A 3 -11.04 10.50 -12.44
C ILE A 3 -11.76 10.39 -13.79
N GLU A 4 -12.33 11.50 -14.25
CA GLU A 4 -13.02 11.64 -15.53
C GLU A 4 -12.06 11.51 -16.73
N GLU A 5 -10.85 12.08 -16.64
CA GLU A 5 -9.80 11.95 -17.67
C GLU A 5 -9.29 10.51 -17.78
N VAL A 6 -9.13 9.82 -16.65
CA VAL A 6 -8.72 8.40 -16.63
C VAL A 6 -9.83 7.52 -17.20
N SER A 7 -11.10 7.79 -16.88
CA SER A 7 -12.23 7.05 -17.45
C SER A 7 -12.30 7.22 -18.98
N ARG A 8 -12.03 8.43 -19.47
CA ARG A 8 -12.05 8.75 -20.91
C ARG A 8 -10.95 8.01 -21.66
N THR A 9 -9.72 8.05 -21.15
CA THR A 9 -8.57 7.34 -21.76
C THR A 9 -8.75 5.82 -21.75
N VAL A 10 -9.36 5.25 -20.70
CA VAL A 10 -9.68 3.81 -20.64
C VAL A 10 -10.72 3.42 -21.71
N LYS A 11 -11.73 4.26 -21.95
CA LYS A 11 -12.72 4.01 -23.01
C LYS A 11 -12.11 4.08 -24.41
N GLU A 12 -11.25 5.06 -24.65
CA GLU A 12 -10.51 5.21 -25.91
C GLU A 12 -9.58 4.01 -26.16
N MET A 13 -8.85 3.55 -25.14
CA MET A 13 -8.02 2.35 -25.23
C MET A 13 -8.84 1.09 -25.54
N LYS A 14 -10.01 0.92 -24.92
CA LYS A 14 -10.90 -0.22 -25.22
C LYS A 14 -11.33 -0.23 -26.70
N ALA A 15 -11.76 0.92 -27.22
CA ALA A 15 -12.16 1.03 -28.62
C ALA A 15 -11.01 0.71 -29.60
N LEU A 16 -9.78 1.11 -29.28
CA LEU A 16 -8.60 0.78 -30.08
C LEU A 16 -8.29 -0.72 -30.06
N VAL A 17 -8.43 -1.37 -28.90
CA VAL A 17 -8.22 -2.82 -28.76
C VAL A 17 -9.26 -3.61 -29.56
N GLU A 18 -10.54 -3.24 -29.49
CA GLU A 18 -11.60 -3.87 -30.27
C GLU A 18 -11.36 -3.72 -31.78
N ASN A 19 -10.95 -2.54 -32.24
CA ASN A 19 -10.61 -2.32 -33.65
C ASN A 19 -9.43 -3.19 -34.10
N LEU A 20 -8.37 -3.26 -33.29
CA LEU A 20 -7.21 -4.12 -33.57
C LEU A 20 -7.61 -5.59 -33.63
N GLN A 21 -8.50 -6.04 -32.75
CA GLN A 21 -9.01 -7.41 -32.77
C GLN A 21 -9.74 -7.72 -34.08
N CYS A 22 -10.65 -6.84 -34.53
CA CYS A 22 -11.34 -7.02 -35.82
C CYS A 22 -10.37 -7.07 -37.01
N ARG A 23 -9.29 -6.29 -36.97
CA ARG A 23 -8.26 -6.28 -38.03
C ARG A 23 -7.43 -7.56 -38.04
N VAL A 24 -7.10 -8.11 -36.86
CA VAL A 24 -6.41 -9.40 -36.74
C VAL A 24 -7.30 -10.53 -37.26
N GLU A 25 -8.59 -10.55 -36.91
CA GLU A 25 -9.52 -11.56 -37.43
C GLU A 25 -9.68 -11.51 -38.95
N ALA A 26 -9.69 -10.30 -39.54
CA ALA A 26 -9.72 -10.14 -40.99
C ALA A 26 -8.43 -10.66 -41.66
N LEU A 27 -7.27 -10.40 -41.04
CA LEU A 27 -5.97 -10.90 -41.50
C LEU A 27 -5.87 -12.43 -41.39
N GLU A 28 -6.32 -13.01 -40.28
CA GLU A 28 -6.37 -14.47 -40.11
C GLU A 28 -7.26 -15.15 -41.17
N LYS A 29 -8.41 -14.56 -41.50
CA LYS A 29 -9.28 -15.06 -42.58
C LYS A 29 -8.62 -14.96 -43.95
N ALA A 30 -7.95 -13.84 -44.25
CA ALA A 30 -7.21 -13.66 -45.49
C ALA A 30 -6.03 -14.65 -45.61
N VAL A 31 -5.40 -14.97 -44.48
CA VAL A 31 -4.28 -15.90 -44.43
C VAL A 31 -4.72 -17.36 -44.49
N LYS A 32 -5.90 -17.75 -44.00
CA LYS A 32 -6.42 -19.11 -44.25
C LYS A 32 -6.63 -19.42 -45.74
N ALA A 33 -6.75 -18.41 -46.60
CA ALA A 33 -6.87 -18.57 -48.06
C ALA A 33 -5.51 -18.72 -48.78
N SER A 34 -4.38 -18.61 -48.07
CA SER A 34 -3.03 -18.68 -48.65
C SER A 34 -2.03 -19.36 -47.71
N ASN A 35 -1.02 -20.09 -48.21
CA ASN A 35 -0.04 -20.80 -47.35
C ASN A 35 0.96 -19.84 -46.65
N ILE A 36 0.47 -18.90 -45.85
CA ILE A 36 1.25 -17.87 -45.18
C ILE A 36 1.17 -18.10 -43.66
N SER A 37 2.29 -18.14 -42.95
CA SER A 37 2.28 -18.22 -41.48
C SER A 37 2.29 -16.80 -40.90
N LEU A 38 1.24 -16.43 -40.17
CA LEU A 38 1.13 -15.12 -39.51
C LEU A 38 1.43 -15.27 -38.02
N LYS A 39 2.45 -14.56 -37.54
CA LYS A 39 2.82 -14.48 -36.13
C LYS A 39 2.42 -13.10 -35.61
N VAL A 40 1.36 -13.04 -34.80
CA VAL A 40 0.88 -11.79 -34.18
C VAL A 40 1.49 -11.68 -32.78
N GLU A 41 2.45 -10.78 -32.60
CA GLU A 41 2.99 -10.45 -31.28
C GLU A 41 2.25 -9.24 -30.71
N VAL A 42 1.51 -9.44 -29.61
CA VAL A 42 0.87 -8.35 -28.86
C VAL A 42 1.92 -7.73 -27.93
N PRO A 43 2.09 -6.39 -27.92
CA PRO A 43 3.05 -5.74 -27.04
C PRO A 43 2.68 -5.97 -25.57
N LYS A 44 3.65 -6.47 -24.78
CA LYS A 44 3.52 -6.64 -23.34
C LYS A 44 3.50 -5.25 -22.66
N VAL A 45 2.31 -4.76 -22.32
CA VAL A 45 2.17 -3.52 -21.55
C VAL A 45 2.38 -3.81 -20.06
N VAL A 46 3.47 -3.30 -19.50
CA VAL A 46 3.75 -3.36 -18.05
C VAL A 46 3.42 -2.00 -17.44
N LEU A 47 2.34 -1.93 -16.66
CA LEU A 47 1.96 -0.73 -15.92
C LEU A 47 2.67 -0.70 -14.56
N GLU A 48 3.74 0.08 -14.45
CA GLU A 48 4.40 0.35 -13.16
C GLU A 48 3.77 1.57 -12.48
N LYS A 49 2.99 1.35 -11.42
CA LYS A 49 2.57 2.43 -10.52
C LYS A 49 3.68 2.65 -9.48
N LYS A 50 4.57 3.60 -9.72
CA LYS A 50 5.55 4.04 -8.72
C LYS A 50 4.82 4.80 -7.60
N PRO A 51 4.71 4.27 -6.37
CA PRO A 51 4.11 5.02 -5.28
C PRO A 51 5.00 6.21 -4.95
N LEU A 52 4.39 7.36 -4.66
CA LEU A 52 5.12 8.56 -4.26
C LEU A 52 5.74 8.32 -2.88
N GLU A 53 7.06 8.45 -2.79
CA GLU A 53 7.78 8.36 -1.54
C GLU A 53 7.58 9.66 -0.75
N ILE A 54 6.80 9.60 0.33
CA ILE A 54 6.52 10.76 1.17
C ILE A 54 7.45 10.70 2.38
N ARG A 55 8.34 11.69 2.49
CA ARG A 55 9.14 11.92 3.71
C ARG A 55 8.29 12.62 4.75
N ILE A 56 8.22 12.04 5.93
CA ILE A 56 7.33 12.47 7.01
C ILE A 56 8.16 13.11 8.12
N SER A 57 7.75 14.30 8.56
CA SER A 57 8.35 14.99 9.70
C SER A 57 7.98 14.30 11.02
N GLU A 58 8.67 14.67 12.10
CA GLU A 58 8.35 14.16 13.44
C GLU A 58 6.93 14.56 13.87
N ASP A 59 6.47 15.75 13.51
CA ASP A 59 5.14 16.26 13.84
C ASP A 59 4.01 15.45 13.20
N GLU A 60 4.24 14.95 11.98
CA GLU A 60 3.28 14.12 11.26
C GLU A 60 3.28 12.65 11.72
N LEU A 61 4.39 12.18 12.32
CA LEU A 61 4.56 10.77 12.70
C LEU A 61 3.47 10.31 13.66
N LEU A 62 3.13 11.11 14.66
CA LEU A 62 2.09 10.79 15.63
C LEU A 62 0.74 10.61 14.94
N GLY A 63 0.36 11.53 14.05
CA GLY A 63 -0.87 11.46 13.28
C GLY A 63 -0.95 10.23 12.37
N ARG A 64 0.17 9.84 11.76
CA ARG A 64 0.26 8.63 10.93
C ARG A 64 0.10 7.35 11.74
N ILE A 65 0.67 7.30 12.95
CA ILE A 65 0.48 6.16 13.86
C ILE A 65 -0.98 6.08 14.33
N ILE A 66 -1.62 7.21 14.62
CA ILE A 66 -3.05 7.26 14.94
C ILE A 66 -3.90 6.77 13.77
N LEU A 67 -3.55 7.13 12.53
CA LEU A 67 -4.23 6.65 11.33
C LEU A 67 -4.14 5.12 11.19
N LEU A 68 -2.93 4.55 11.37
CA LEU A 68 -2.75 3.10 11.40
C LEU A 68 -3.65 2.43 12.45
N MET A 69 -3.78 3.04 13.62
CA MET A 69 -4.66 2.55 14.68
C MET A 69 -6.14 2.63 14.29
N LYS A 70 -6.60 3.71 13.66
CA LYS A 70 -7.98 3.83 13.15
C LYS A 70 -8.32 2.74 12.14
N GLU A 71 -7.35 2.37 11.30
CA GLU A 71 -7.50 1.31 10.29
C GLU A 71 -7.35 -0.12 10.87
N GLY A 72 -7.18 -0.26 12.19
CA GLY A 72 -7.13 -1.57 12.85
C GLY A 72 -5.76 -2.23 12.87
N PHE A 73 -4.67 -1.54 12.52
CA PHE A 73 -3.31 -2.10 12.59
C PHE A 73 -2.95 -2.59 14.01
N PHE A 74 -3.44 -1.89 15.04
CA PHE A 74 -3.19 -2.20 16.45
C PHE A 74 -4.28 -3.09 17.08
N ASN A 75 -5.08 -3.82 16.29
CA ASN A 75 -6.02 -4.81 16.83
C ASN A 75 -5.28 -5.96 17.54
N ASP A 76 -4.10 -6.31 17.02
CA ASP A 76 -3.14 -7.23 17.64
C ASP A 76 -1.99 -6.47 18.32
N TRP A 77 -1.20 -7.19 19.12
CA TRP A 77 0.05 -6.69 19.69
C TRP A 77 1.12 -6.43 18.62
N LYS A 78 1.52 -5.17 18.46
CA LYS A 78 2.55 -4.72 17.51
C LYS A 78 3.78 -4.17 18.23
N THR A 79 4.96 -4.37 17.65
CA THR A 79 6.21 -3.75 18.12
C THR A 79 6.46 -2.43 17.41
N ALA A 80 7.40 -1.62 17.93
CA ALA A 80 7.87 -0.43 17.22
C ALA A 80 8.47 -0.76 15.83
N SER A 81 9.09 -1.94 15.69
CA SER A 81 9.59 -2.43 14.40
C SER A 81 8.46 -2.76 13.43
N ASP A 82 7.36 -3.36 13.91
CA ASP A 82 6.19 -3.63 13.08
C ASP A 82 5.58 -2.32 12.56
N VAL A 83 5.51 -1.29 13.41
CA VAL A 83 5.05 0.06 13.02
C VAL A 83 5.98 0.66 11.97
N ALA A 84 7.30 0.60 12.17
CA ALA A 84 8.28 1.10 11.20
C ALA A 84 8.10 0.43 9.82
N ASN A 85 7.92 -0.89 9.80
CA ASN A 85 7.72 -1.65 8.57
C ASN A 85 6.42 -1.26 7.87
N GLU A 86 5.33 -1.06 8.63
CA GLU A 86 4.04 -0.67 8.03
C GLU A 86 4.07 0.76 7.49
N LEU A 87 4.77 1.68 8.16
CA LEU A 87 5.01 3.03 7.65
C LEU A 87 5.78 2.98 6.31
N ILE A 88 6.89 2.24 6.25
CA ILE A 88 7.67 2.06 5.02
C ILE A 88 6.85 1.41 3.90
N ARG A 89 6.06 0.38 4.22
CA ARG A 89 5.18 -0.31 3.27
C ARG A 89 4.18 0.65 2.61
N ARG A 90 3.75 1.69 3.33
CA ARG A 90 2.83 2.73 2.85
C ARG A 90 3.54 3.92 2.23
N CYS A 91 4.84 3.81 2.01
CA CYS A 91 5.71 4.87 1.51
C CYS A 91 5.73 6.12 2.40
N TRP A 92 5.46 5.93 3.69
CA TRP A 92 5.46 6.94 4.74
C TRP A 92 6.80 6.89 5.48
N HIS A 93 7.84 7.45 4.88
CA HIS A 93 9.20 7.32 5.39
C HIS A 93 9.47 8.36 6.47
N PRO A 94 9.60 7.97 7.76
CA PRO A 94 9.95 8.92 8.80
C PRO A 94 11.37 9.44 8.55
N LYS A 95 11.61 10.72 8.82
CA LYS A 95 12.99 11.27 8.78
C LYS A 95 13.94 10.50 9.69
N ASP A 96 13.45 10.04 10.85
CA ASP A 96 14.23 9.25 11.79
C ASP A 96 13.33 8.26 12.55
N LEU A 97 13.71 6.97 12.51
CA LEU A 97 12.97 5.88 13.15
C LEU A 97 13.04 5.94 14.67
N LYS A 98 13.99 6.68 15.26
CA LYS A 98 14.13 6.79 16.72
C LYS A 98 12.90 7.43 17.39
N HIS A 99 12.12 8.22 16.65
CA HIS A 99 10.92 8.91 17.16
C HIS A 99 9.68 8.02 17.27
N ILE A 100 9.68 6.85 16.60
CA ILE A 100 8.52 5.93 16.62
C ILE A 100 8.21 5.50 18.06
N ARG A 101 9.22 5.13 18.84
CA ARG A 101 9.02 4.68 20.22
C ARG A 101 8.52 5.80 21.14
N PRO A 102 9.13 6.99 21.16
CA PRO A 102 8.57 8.15 21.85
C PRO A 102 7.10 8.43 21.49
N SER A 103 6.74 8.42 20.20
CA SER A 103 5.35 8.64 19.78
C SER A 103 4.40 7.54 20.29
N LEU A 104 4.83 6.27 20.28
CA LEU A 104 4.05 5.18 20.87
C LEU A 104 3.89 5.35 22.39
N GLU A 105 4.94 5.79 23.09
CA GLU A 105 4.88 6.05 24.54
C GLU A 105 3.95 7.22 24.86
N GLN A 106 3.92 8.28 24.05
CA GLN A 106 2.93 9.35 24.15
C GLN A 106 1.50 8.84 23.97
N LEU A 107 1.24 8.00 22.97
CA LEU A 107 -0.08 7.40 22.76
C LEU A 107 -0.50 6.47 23.90
N VAL A 108 0.45 5.84 24.59
CA VAL A 108 0.17 5.05 25.80
C VAL A 108 -0.21 5.96 26.96
N ILE A 109 0.51 7.08 27.16
CA ILE A 109 0.19 8.06 28.21
C ILE A 109 -1.20 8.67 27.98
N LEU A 110 -1.56 8.95 26.74
CA LEU A 110 -2.88 9.44 26.35
C LEU A 110 -4.00 8.38 26.46
N GLY A 111 -3.66 7.14 26.84
CA GLY A 111 -4.61 6.03 26.97
C GLY A 111 -5.09 5.44 25.64
N VAL A 112 -4.56 5.92 24.49
CA VAL A 112 -4.93 5.49 23.14
C VAL A 112 -4.43 4.07 22.86
N LEU A 113 -3.21 3.78 23.30
CA LEU A 113 -2.60 2.47 23.23
C LEU A 113 -2.36 1.90 24.63
N GLU A 114 -2.39 0.59 24.75
CA GLU A 114 -1.86 -0.14 25.90
C GLU A 114 -0.51 -0.76 25.54
N ARG A 115 0.39 -0.92 26.53
CA ARG A 115 1.69 -1.57 26.33
C ARG A 115 1.89 -2.75 27.25
N SER A 116 2.57 -3.77 26.75
CA SER A 116 2.95 -4.95 27.53
C SER A 116 4.39 -5.39 27.20
N LYS A 117 5.06 -6.02 28.18
CA LYS A 117 6.37 -6.65 28.00
C LYS A 117 6.16 -8.13 27.66
N VAL A 118 6.58 -8.52 26.47
CA VAL A 118 6.52 -9.91 26.01
C VAL A 118 7.92 -10.48 25.89
N LYS A 119 8.12 -11.73 26.31
CA LYS A 119 9.39 -12.44 26.17
C LYS A 119 9.69 -12.67 24.69
N ARG A 120 10.91 -12.37 24.26
CA ARG A 120 11.39 -12.64 22.89
C ARG A 120 11.46 -14.15 22.69
N ARG A 121 11.05 -14.62 21.51
CA ARG A 121 11.14 -16.04 21.13
C ARG A 121 12.59 -16.52 20.99
N LYS A 122 13.51 -15.62 20.64
CA LYS A 122 14.96 -15.90 20.51
C LYS A 122 15.76 -14.84 21.30
N GLY A 123 16.86 -15.26 21.93
CA GLY A 123 17.84 -14.36 22.54
C GLY A 123 17.49 -13.77 23.91
N GLY A 124 16.77 -14.52 24.76
CA GLY A 124 16.74 -14.28 26.22
C GLY A 124 16.48 -12.82 26.64
N GLY A 125 15.39 -12.21 26.18
CA GLY A 125 15.07 -10.83 26.55
C GLY A 125 13.58 -10.51 26.43
N PHE A 126 13.20 -9.29 26.79
CA PHE A 126 11.83 -8.79 26.64
C PHE A 126 11.74 -7.79 25.49
N LYS A 127 10.55 -7.65 24.92
CA LYS A 127 10.23 -6.59 23.97
C LYS A 127 8.92 -5.92 24.38
N TRP A 128 8.85 -4.62 24.15
CA TRP A 128 7.60 -3.88 24.28
C TRP A 128 6.72 -4.14 23.06
N VAL A 129 5.45 -4.40 23.34
CA VAL A 129 4.39 -4.49 22.34
C VAL A 129 3.27 -3.54 22.73
N TYR A 130 2.55 -3.06 21.73
CA TYR A 130 1.51 -2.06 21.81
C TYR A 130 0.24 -2.57 21.16
N ARG A 131 -0.91 -2.24 21.72
CA ARG A 131 -2.23 -2.59 21.19
C ARG A 131 -3.18 -1.41 21.39
N LYS A 132 -4.23 -1.33 20.59
CA LYS A 132 -5.29 -0.35 20.78
C LYS A 132 -5.95 -0.55 22.14
N SER A 133 -6.06 0.51 22.92
CA SER A 133 -6.78 0.48 24.18
C SER A 133 -8.28 0.34 23.92
N GLY A 134 -8.95 -0.56 24.66
CA GLY A 134 -10.40 -0.75 24.55
C GLY A 134 -11.23 0.42 25.08
N ASN A 135 -10.60 1.36 25.79
CA ASN A 135 -11.30 2.43 26.51
C ASN A 135 -11.48 3.72 25.69
N LEU A 136 -10.99 3.78 24.45
CA LEU A 136 -11.01 5.00 23.64
C LEU A 136 -11.91 4.89 22.40
N ASN A 137 -13.09 5.49 22.51
CA ASN A 137 -13.89 5.95 21.38
C ASN A 137 -13.30 7.28 20.91
N LEU A 138 -12.27 7.24 20.06
CA LEU A 138 -11.84 8.44 19.34
C LEU A 138 -12.99 8.83 18.42
N ILE A 139 -13.59 9.98 18.72
CA ILE A 139 -14.74 10.62 18.06
C ILE A 139 -14.79 10.24 16.57
N GLU A 140 -15.92 9.63 16.18
CA GLU A 140 -16.26 9.28 14.79
C GLU A 140 -16.27 10.51 13.88
#